data_AF-A0A519JSK7-F1
#
_entry.id   AF-A0A519JSK7-F1
#
_cell.length_a   1.000
_cell.length_b   1.000
_cell.length_c   1.000
_cell.angle_alpha   90.00
_cell.angle_beta   90.00
_cell.angle_gamma   90.00
#
_symmetry.space_group_name_H-M   'P 1'
#
loop_
_entity.id
_entity.type
_entity.pdbx_description
1 polymer ?
#
loop_
_entity_poly.entity_id
_entity_poly.type
_entity_poly.pdbx_seq_one_letter_code
_entity_poly.pdbx_strand_id
1 'polypeptide(L)'
;MIAILAATAALALWPQNAAAAPPETAWTWTLYSDDTPVVLANEVPDTANLRTTLECEPGSSVARLTLYGGDTATGMARVTAGEASAVAEAQGARGGGLKVALRTDHPVFTAFGASGRLGVAVGEQRRTVEVPTAHLAKLRRFAELCSG
;
A
#
# COMPACT_ATOMS: atom_id res chain seq x y z
N MET A 1 -51.19 34.96 30.49
CA MET A 1 -49.78 34.98 30.91
C MET A 1 -49.25 33.55 30.91
N ILE A 2 -48.82 33.05 29.75
CA ILE A 2 -48.03 31.81 29.60
C ILE A 2 -47.11 32.07 28.40
N ALA A 3 -45.80 32.16 28.67
CA ALA A 3 -44.78 32.47 27.68
C ALA A 3 -44.37 31.21 26.93
N ILE A 4 -44.40 31.29 25.61
CA ILE A 4 -43.83 30.30 24.69
C ILE A 4 -42.34 30.59 24.58
N LEU A 5 -41.48 29.64 24.95
CA LEU A 5 -40.05 29.66 24.68
C LEU A 5 -39.72 28.52 23.72
N ALA A 6 -39.61 28.86 22.44
CA ALA A 6 -39.04 27.97 21.42
C ALA A 6 -37.53 28.20 21.37
N ALA A 7 -36.75 27.24 21.87
CA ALA A 7 -35.30 27.24 21.71
C ALA A 7 -34.95 26.58 20.37
N THR A 8 -34.69 27.38 19.34
CA THR A 8 -34.11 26.93 18.07
C THR A 8 -32.62 26.66 18.25
N ALA A 9 -32.24 25.38 18.32
CA ALA A 9 -30.85 24.95 18.23
C ALA A 9 -30.39 25.05 16.77
N ALA A 10 -29.60 26.10 16.45
CA ALA A 10 -28.89 26.20 15.19
C ALA A 10 -27.71 25.21 15.21
N LEU A 11 -27.88 24.05 14.58
CA LEU A 11 -26.77 23.14 14.28
C LEU A 11 -25.86 23.83 13.26
N ALA A 12 -24.72 24.32 13.73
CA ALA A 12 -23.65 24.79 12.87
C ALA A 12 -23.17 23.61 12.01
N LEU A 13 -23.49 23.67 10.71
CA LEU A 13 -22.86 22.84 9.68
C LEU A 13 -21.41 23.29 9.56
N TRP A 14 -20.52 22.76 10.41
CA TRP A 14 -19.09 22.87 10.16
C TRP A 14 -18.75 22.05 8.92
N PRO A 15 -18.15 22.65 7.88
CA PRO A 15 -17.71 21.89 6.73
C PRO A 15 -16.70 20.87 7.22
N GLN A 16 -17.01 19.60 6.99
CA GLN A 16 -16.05 18.52 7.20
C GLN A 16 -14.95 18.76 6.18
N ASN A 17 -13.83 19.35 6.62
CA ASN A 17 -12.64 19.44 5.79
C ASN A 17 -12.25 18.02 5.40
N ALA A 18 -12.60 17.62 4.17
CA ALA A 18 -11.95 16.48 3.53
C ALA A 18 -10.46 16.81 3.55
N ALA A 19 -9.69 16.11 4.38
CA ALA A 19 -8.26 16.30 4.45
C ALA A 19 -7.70 16.17 3.03
N ALA A 20 -7.06 17.22 2.53
CA ALA A 20 -6.48 17.22 1.21
C ALA A 20 -5.46 16.06 1.12
N ALA A 21 -5.44 15.36 -0.01
CA ALA A 21 -4.47 14.29 -0.22
C ALA A 21 -3.04 14.85 -0.05
N PRO A 22 -2.13 14.14 0.65
CA PRO A 22 -0.78 14.62 0.84
C PRO A 22 -0.06 14.88 -0.49
N PRO A 23 0.76 15.94 -0.60
CA PRO A 23 1.48 16.24 -1.83
C PRO A 23 2.47 15.13 -2.16
N GLU A 24 2.76 14.94 -3.45
CA GLU A 24 3.67 13.88 -3.92
C GLU A 24 5.04 13.89 -3.24
N THR A 25 5.56 15.07 -2.90
CA THR A 25 6.86 15.24 -2.24
C THR A 25 6.88 14.82 -0.77
N ALA A 26 5.71 14.60 -0.15
CA ALA A 26 5.62 14.15 1.24
C ALA A 26 5.79 12.63 1.39
N TRP A 27 5.69 11.88 0.30
CA TRP A 27 5.75 10.43 0.31
C TRP A 27 7.20 9.94 0.28
N THR A 28 7.51 8.97 1.13
CA THR A 28 8.83 8.35 1.21
C THR A 28 8.71 6.84 1.39
N TRP A 29 9.78 6.13 1.06
CA TRP A 29 9.89 4.71 1.34
C TRP A 29 10.70 4.47 2.60
N THR A 30 10.08 3.87 3.62
CA THR A 30 10.70 3.54 4.91
C THR A 30 10.77 2.03 5.11
N LEU A 31 11.93 1.53 5.54
CA LEU A 31 12.12 0.13 5.90
C LEU A 31 12.10 0.01 7.43
N TYR A 32 11.13 -0.73 7.95
CA TYR A 32 11.01 -1.14 9.34
C TYR A 32 11.48 -2.58 9.44
N SER A 33 12.69 -2.80 9.96
CA SER A 33 13.33 -4.12 10.07
C SER A 33 13.65 -4.54 11.49
N ASP A 34 13.40 -3.67 12.46
CA ASP A 34 13.76 -3.90 13.87
C ASP A 34 12.70 -4.72 14.61
N ASP A 35 11.51 -4.84 14.03
CA ASP A 35 10.38 -5.63 14.51
C ASP A 35 9.95 -6.69 13.47
N THR A 36 9.11 -7.63 13.90
CA THR A 36 8.47 -8.62 13.03
C THR A 36 6.97 -8.34 12.95
N PRO A 37 6.37 -8.24 11.75
CA PRO A 37 6.97 -8.50 10.43
C PRO A 37 7.93 -7.39 9.97
N VAL A 38 8.82 -7.72 9.03
CA VAL A 38 9.61 -6.71 8.31
C VAL A 38 8.67 -5.99 7.35
N VAL A 39 8.72 -4.66 7.34
CA VAL A 39 7.82 -3.82 6.53
C VAL A 39 8.61 -2.80 5.71
N LEU A 40 8.35 -2.75 4.40
CA LEU A 40 8.74 -1.64 3.55
C LEU A 40 7.49 -0.85 3.15
N ALA A 41 7.36 0.37 3.66
CA ALA A 41 6.16 1.20 3.51
C ALA A 41 6.43 2.41 2.61
N ASN A 42 5.48 2.73 1.74
CA ASN A 42 5.36 4.02 1.06
C ASN A 42 4.32 4.86 1.82
N GLU A 43 4.80 5.85 2.55
CA GLU A 43 4.05 6.56 3.57
C GLU A 43 4.37 8.05 3.61
N VAL A 44 3.53 8.82 4.30
CA VAL A 44 3.89 10.15 4.77
C VAL A 44 4.30 10.05 6.23
N PRO A 45 5.55 10.39 6.58
CA PRO A 45 6.06 10.31 7.94
C PRO A 45 5.15 11.03 8.95
N ASP A 46 5.07 10.48 10.16
CA ASP A 46 4.28 11.03 11.28
C ASP A 46 2.77 11.17 11.00
N THR A 47 2.23 10.39 10.06
CA THR A 47 0.81 10.35 9.75
C THR A 47 0.30 8.92 9.52
N ALA A 48 -1.02 8.75 9.39
CA ALA A 48 -1.65 7.48 9.03
C ALA A 48 -1.74 7.25 7.50
N ASN A 49 -1.10 8.09 6.69
CA ASN A 49 -1.23 8.01 5.23
C ASN A 49 -0.29 6.95 4.66
N LEU A 50 -0.86 5.88 4.11
CA LEU A 50 -0.16 4.79 3.42
C LEU A 50 -0.63 4.69 1.98
N ARG A 51 0.30 4.46 1.06
CA ARG A 51 0.02 4.11 -0.34
C ARG A 51 0.27 2.65 -0.61
N THR A 52 1.34 2.11 -0.04
CA THR A 52 1.76 0.73 -0.29
C THR A 52 2.54 0.19 0.90
N THR A 53 2.33 -1.07 1.26
CA THR A 53 3.23 -1.81 2.14
C THR A 53 3.65 -3.12 1.49
N LEU A 54 4.90 -3.51 1.71
CA LEU A 54 5.42 -4.85 1.51
C LEU A 54 5.76 -5.40 2.88
N GLU A 55 5.20 -6.55 3.23
CA GLU A 55 5.33 -7.15 4.56
C GLU A 55 5.74 -8.62 4.44
N CYS A 56 6.68 -9.08 5.25
CA CYS A 56 7.03 -10.49 5.32
C CYS A 56 7.43 -10.91 6.74
N GLU A 57 7.25 -12.19 7.03
CA GLU A 57 7.98 -12.80 8.13
C GLU A 57 9.43 -13.05 7.66
N PRO A 58 10.45 -12.76 8.48
CA PRO A 58 11.84 -13.07 8.14
C PRO A 58 12.01 -14.54 7.70
N GLY A 59 12.70 -14.76 6.58
CA GLY A 59 12.92 -16.11 6.03
C GLY A 59 11.71 -16.81 5.42
N SER A 60 10.51 -16.21 5.42
CA SER A 60 9.30 -16.88 4.89
C SER A 60 9.28 -17.06 3.38
N SER A 61 10.13 -16.33 2.65
CA SER A 61 10.13 -16.23 1.19
C SER A 61 8.80 -15.74 0.60
N VAL A 62 7.93 -15.12 1.40
CA VAL A 62 6.63 -14.59 0.97
C VAL A 62 6.49 -13.14 1.39
N ALA A 63 6.38 -12.24 0.41
CA ALA A 63 6.05 -10.85 0.59
C ALA A 63 4.57 -10.61 0.33
N ARG A 64 3.89 -9.95 1.26
CA ARG A 64 2.50 -9.48 1.13
C ARG A 64 2.54 -8.01 0.71
N LEU A 65 2.06 -7.74 -0.49
CA LEU A 65 1.88 -6.39 -1.01
C LEU A 65 0.47 -5.93 -0.69
N THR A 66 0.34 -4.78 -0.04
CA THR A 66 -0.94 -4.09 0.14
C THR A 66 -0.89 -2.77 -0.61
N LEU A 67 -1.88 -2.50 -1.46
CA LEU A 67 -2.09 -1.22 -2.15
C LEU A 67 -3.30 -0.54 -1.54
N TYR A 68 -3.07 0.59 -0.88
CA TYR A 68 -4.11 1.35 -0.19
C TYR A 68 -4.79 2.34 -1.15
N GLY A 69 -6.02 2.70 -0.81
CA GLY A 69 -6.87 3.58 -1.61
C GLY A 69 -7.36 2.94 -2.91
N GLY A 70 -8.24 3.65 -3.60
CA GLY A 70 -8.97 3.13 -4.77
C GLY A 70 -10.06 2.12 -4.38
N ASP A 71 -10.76 1.59 -5.38
CA ASP A 71 -11.82 0.61 -5.10
C ASP A 71 -11.21 -0.72 -4.65
N THR A 72 -11.95 -1.42 -3.80
CA THR A 72 -11.58 -2.76 -3.37
C THR A 72 -11.58 -3.73 -4.54
N ALA A 73 -10.44 -4.36 -4.80
CA ALA A 73 -10.28 -5.35 -5.86
C ALA A 73 -10.10 -6.75 -5.25
N THR A 74 -10.82 -7.75 -5.77
CA THR A 74 -10.70 -9.15 -5.36
C THR A 74 -10.68 -10.07 -6.58
N GLY A 75 -10.05 -11.25 -6.46
CA GLY A 75 -10.01 -12.26 -7.53
C GLY A 75 -8.59 -12.60 -7.93
N MET A 76 -8.34 -12.94 -9.19
CA MET A 76 -6.98 -13.25 -9.65
C MET A 76 -6.29 -11.98 -10.18
N ALA A 77 -5.19 -11.59 -9.54
CA ALA A 77 -4.32 -10.53 -9.99
C ALA A 77 -3.23 -11.06 -10.93
N ARG A 78 -3.05 -10.40 -12.07
CA ARG A 78 -1.81 -10.52 -12.85
C ARG A 78 -0.81 -9.51 -12.29
N VAL A 79 0.35 -10.00 -11.87
CA VAL A 79 1.46 -9.18 -11.36
C VAL A 79 2.62 -9.26 -12.34
N THR A 80 3.19 -8.11 -12.70
CA THR A 80 4.23 -8.01 -13.75
C THR A 80 5.38 -7.12 -13.32
N ALA A 81 6.61 -7.52 -13.63
CA ALA A 81 7.80 -6.67 -13.49
C ALA A 81 8.81 -7.04 -14.57
N GLY A 82 9.24 -6.04 -15.36
CA GLY A 82 9.99 -6.31 -16.60
C GLY A 82 9.23 -7.29 -17.50
N GLU A 83 9.93 -8.33 -17.96
CA GLU A 83 9.37 -9.41 -18.78
C GLU A 83 8.71 -10.53 -17.95
N ALA A 84 8.85 -10.50 -16.61
CA ALA A 84 8.30 -11.53 -15.74
C ALA A 84 6.84 -11.25 -15.41
N SER A 85 6.03 -12.31 -15.32
CA SER A 85 4.65 -12.24 -14.84
C SER A 85 4.30 -13.39 -13.92
N ALA A 86 3.38 -13.14 -13.00
CA ALA A 86 2.81 -14.10 -12.06
C ALA A 86 1.30 -13.86 -11.96
N VAL A 87 0.59 -14.89 -11.49
CA VAL A 87 -0.80 -14.77 -11.09
C VAL A 87 -0.89 -15.05 -9.59
N ALA A 88 -1.53 -14.16 -8.85
CA ALA A 88 -1.73 -14.27 -7.41
C ALA A 88 -3.18 -13.95 -7.06
N GLU A 89 -3.66 -14.52 -5.96
CA GLU A 89 -4.97 -14.12 -5.43
C GLU A 89 -4.88 -12.70 -4.85
N ALA A 90 -5.79 -11.83 -5.29
CA ALA A 90 -6.06 -10.53 -4.71
C ALA A 90 -7.24 -10.59 -3.76
N GLN A 91 -7.03 -10.00 -2.59
CA GLN A 91 -8.01 -9.88 -1.52
C GLN A 91 -8.24 -8.40 -1.24
N GLY A 92 -9.42 -8.05 -0.72
CA GLY A 92 -9.69 -6.68 -0.30
C GLY A 92 -8.83 -6.30 0.90
N ALA A 93 -8.20 -5.12 0.84
CA ALA A 93 -7.49 -4.59 1.99
C ALA A 93 -8.46 -3.89 2.96
N ARG A 94 -8.11 -3.89 4.26
CA ARG A 94 -8.90 -3.18 5.27
C ARG A 94 -8.83 -1.67 5.01
N GLY A 95 -9.99 -1.02 4.90
CA GLY A 95 -10.07 0.41 4.56
C GLY A 95 -10.06 0.70 3.05
N GLY A 96 -10.21 -0.33 2.21
CA GLY A 96 -10.24 -0.22 0.74
C GLY A 96 -8.90 -0.57 0.11
N GLY A 97 -8.92 -0.79 -1.21
CA GLY A 97 -7.76 -1.23 -1.99
C GLY A 97 -7.60 -2.75 -2.05
N LEU A 98 -6.39 -3.24 -2.29
CA LEU A 98 -6.13 -4.66 -2.55
C LEU A 98 -4.85 -5.17 -1.86
N LYS A 99 -4.82 -6.48 -1.59
CA LYS A 99 -3.69 -7.22 -1.03
C LYS A 99 -3.38 -8.43 -1.89
N VAL A 100 -2.12 -8.67 -2.19
CA VAL A 100 -1.62 -9.86 -2.92
C VAL A 100 -0.39 -10.44 -2.22
N ALA A 101 -0.20 -11.75 -2.30
CA ALA A 101 1.01 -12.42 -1.82
C ALA A 101 1.89 -12.84 -3.00
N LEU A 102 3.19 -12.58 -2.90
CA LEU A 102 4.19 -12.90 -3.91
C LEU A 102 5.36 -13.63 -3.24
N ARG A 103 5.90 -14.65 -3.90
CA ARG A 103 7.14 -15.24 -3.43
C ARG A 103 8.33 -14.32 -3.77
N THR A 104 9.25 -14.15 -2.83
CA THR A 104 10.42 -13.28 -3.02
C THR A 104 11.50 -13.89 -3.90
N ASP A 105 11.47 -15.21 -4.08
CA ASP A 105 12.32 -15.96 -5.02
C ASP A 105 11.71 -16.08 -6.43
N HIS A 106 10.50 -15.56 -6.65
CA HIS A 106 9.87 -15.56 -7.97
C HIS A 106 10.53 -14.53 -8.90
N PRO A 107 10.72 -14.81 -10.21
CA PRO A 107 11.34 -13.87 -11.15
C PRO A 107 10.69 -12.48 -11.20
N VAL A 108 9.38 -12.38 -10.96
CA VAL A 108 8.67 -11.09 -10.83
C VAL A 108 9.22 -10.26 -9.68
N PHE A 109 9.46 -10.88 -8.51
CA PHE A 109 9.97 -10.16 -7.36
C PHE A 109 11.45 -9.77 -7.55
N THR A 110 12.24 -10.63 -8.19
CA THR A 110 13.62 -10.30 -8.59
C THR A 110 13.67 -9.11 -9.54
N ALA A 111 12.83 -9.11 -10.60
CA ALA A 111 12.76 -8.00 -11.56
C ALA A 111 12.23 -6.70 -10.91
N PHE A 112 11.31 -6.81 -9.96
CA PHE A 112 10.85 -5.68 -9.17
C PHE A 112 11.97 -5.13 -8.28
N GLY A 113 12.71 -5.98 -7.57
CA GLY A 113 13.87 -5.58 -6.77
C GLY A 113 14.95 -4.84 -7.56
N ALA A 114 15.11 -5.18 -8.84
CA ALA A 114 16.07 -4.54 -9.75
C ALA A 114 15.56 -3.21 -10.33
N SER A 115 14.30 -3.14 -10.74
CA SER A 115 13.74 -1.99 -11.48
C SER A 115 12.96 -0.99 -10.62
N GLY A 116 12.46 -1.43 -9.46
CA GLY A 116 11.54 -0.67 -8.62
C GLY A 116 10.13 -0.55 -9.17
N ARG A 117 9.79 -1.22 -10.28
CA ARG A 117 8.47 -1.10 -10.90
C ARG A 117 7.71 -2.43 -10.92
N LEU A 118 6.51 -2.42 -10.37
CA LEU A 118 5.60 -3.57 -10.32
C LEU A 118 4.22 -3.17 -10.81
N GLY A 119 3.70 -3.85 -11.82
CA GLY A 119 2.31 -3.74 -12.26
C GLY A 119 1.43 -4.76 -11.56
N VAL A 120 0.23 -4.35 -11.16
CA VAL A 120 -0.81 -5.22 -10.60
C VAL A 120 -2.11 -4.95 -11.34
N ALA A 121 -2.68 -5.97 -11.95
CA ALA A 121 -3.94 -5.87 -12.68
C ALA A 121 -4.97 -6.89 -12.16
N VAL A 122 -6.18 -6.42 -11.83
CA VAL A 122 -7.32 -7.24 -11.37
C VAL A 122 -8.55 -6.84 -12.18
N GLY A 123 -9.04 -7.73 -13.04
CA GLY A 123 -10.05 -7.36 -14.04
C GLY A 123 -9.57 -6.18 -14.90
N GLU A 124 -10.35 -5.10 -14.92
CA GLU A 124 -9.99 -3.86 -15.64
C GLU A 124 -9.12 -2.89 -14.82
N GLN A 125 -9.00 -3.12 -13.51
CA GLN A 125 -8.21 -2.24 -12.66
C GLN A 125 -6.73 -2.52 -12.84
N ARG A 126 -5.95 -1.46 -13.08
CA ARG A 126 -4.49 -1.52 -13.22
C ARG A 126 -3.87 -0.52 -12.25
N ARG A 127 -2.94 -1.01 -11.43
CA ARG A 127 -2.14 -0.19 -10.51
C ARG A 127 -0.66 -0.48 -10.71
N THR A 128 0.16 0.55 -10.48
CA THR A 128 1.61 0.43 -10.52
C THR A 128 2.20 0.84 -9.18
N VAL A 129 3.12 0.03 -8.68
CA VAL A 129 4.00 0.37 -7.57
C VAL A 129 5.31 0.83 -8.16
N GLU A 130 5.77 2.00 -7.71
CA GLU A 130 7.04 2.57 -8.10
C GLU A 130 7.87 2.91 -6.87
N VAL A 131 9.03 2.26 -6.78
CA VAL A 131 10.09 2.53 -5.80
C VAL A 131 11.17 3.31 -6.54
N PRO A 132 11.32 4.62 -6.28
CA PRO A 132 12.36 5.43 -6.92
C PRO A 132 13.77 4.86 -6.69
N THR A 133 14.69 5.14 -7.61
CA THR A 133 16.10 4.68 -7.54
C THR A 133 16.76 4.95 -6.17
N ALA A 134 16.46 6.11 -5.56
CA ALA A 134 16.95 6.49 -4.23
C ALA A 134 16.56 5.51 -3.10
N HIS A 135 15.54 4.68 -3.31
CA HIS A 135 15.00 3.74 -2.33
C HIS A 135 15.17 2.27 -2.72
N LEU A 136 15.75 1.96 -3.88
CA LEU A 136 15.95 0.58 -4.34
C LEU A 136 16.83 -0.25 -3.38
N ALA A 137 17.77 0.38 -2.68
CA ALA A 137 18.55 -0.31 -1.65
C ALA A 137 17.68 -0.86 -0.52
N LYS A 138 16.61 -0.14 -0.14
CA LYS A 138 15.66 -0.58 0.89
C LYS A 138 14.81 -1.74 0.38
N LEU A 139 14.38 -1.71 -0.88
CA LEU A 139 13.66 -2.83 -1.51
C LEU A 139 14.51 -4.11 -1.59
N ARG A 140 15.78 -3.99 -1.99
CA ARG A 140 16.71 -5.12 -2.00
C ARG A 140 16.93 -5.67 -0.59
N ARG A 141 17.12 -4.78 0.38
CA ARG A 141 17.28 -5.18 1.78
C ARG A 141 16.04 -5.89 2.33
N PHE A 142 14.84 -5.40 2.01
CA PHE A 142 13.59 -6.11 2.34
C PHE A 142 13.59 -7.52 1.75
N ALA A 143 13.92 -7.67 0.45
CA ALA A 143 13.97 -8.98 -0.21
C ALA A 143 14.93 -9.96 0.48
N GLU A 144 16.13 -9.49 0.86
CA GLU A 144 17.13 -10.27 1.60
C GLU A 144 16.63 -10.73 2.98
N LEU A 145 15.94 -9.85 3.72
CA LEU A 145 15.39 -10.19 5.04
C LEU A 145 14.25 -11.21 4.93
N CYS A 146 13.48 -11.15 3.84
CA CYS A 146 12.39 -12.09 3.59
C CYS A 146 12.86 -13.45 3.05
N SER A 147 14.02 -13.52 2.38
CA SER A 147 14.55 -14.79 1.86
C SER A 147 14.99 -15.73 2.98
N GLY A 148 14.59 -16.99 2.88
CA GLY A 148 14.97 -18.08 3.80
C GLY A 148 16.09 -18.95 3.28
#